data_AF-A0A7S1T8K6-F1
#
_entry.id   AF-A0A7S1T8K6-F1
#
_cell.length_a   1.000
_cell.length_b   1.000
_cell.length_c   1.000
_cell.angle_alpha   90.00
_cell.angle_beta   90.00
_cell.angle_gamma   90.00
#
_symmetry.space_group_name_H-M   'P 1'
#
loop_
_entity.id
_entity.type
_entity.pdbx_description
1 polymer ?
#
loop_
_entity_poly.entity_id
_entity_poly.type
_entity_poly.pdbx_seq_one_letter_code
_entity_poly.pdbx_strand_id
1 'polypeptide(L)'
;MASAPTGCARATGLRPGVTIRPSTLRRSLFLLTRPSHATRVARVSGVKVASCCVASSPRHPPSPARNLRLGAVGRNVGNEKTAKLLNSFEESGSAHVHIGAGRLGLGLVIPSLEASGLPYVILQRPSKAWSKLTSSDADFVQLNVNGKTCKPLKLVTDTGISEDAWDVEEAFGCSLEGCGHLVLSNDTQTWDFLLQNASSFSCSLGSGVASWLGPKLSMLPDKELEERPVLYACENDSAAVKDLQAQLEGKVEVVPCMVDRICAGREIEGGPNPSITVEAEDHAGSIVLLNPPEAASAKVPLQGPEVVVPESAAMGAYLYKRKLVMVNGMHTTLAFLTLVWNEMQREMGSPDEVAGFACEDLTLMTQSTAPDDVSHDIWAWAMAQVLSIMWENDERFMQTAHGVEGNQALVDDFLEIAKLNQRRFASLDDTTARVLGGGVSNRYMGRLVPIQECMHAVQSMSEDWKENDVMKMLLDTAGIEIDDVVSACDKLVGRAWRYCRRDEVLSALEESGELLKLAGGAVVLEATKANLKSLAIRLDEEAQGPVSLLSDKVAVLFDFDGTLADTEVVAMEVAYWQLVPYMPGVEAM
;
A
#
# COMPACT_ATOMS: atom_id res chain seq x y z
N MET A 1 -64.01 -18.46 46.61
CA MET A 1 -64.33 -17.04 46.85
C MET A 1 -63.45 -16.26 45.87
N ALA A 2 -63.92 -16.06 44.63
CA ALA A 2 -64.78 -14.96 44.18
C ALA A 2 -64.01 -13.63 44.23
N SER A 3 -63.91 -12.79 43.19
CA SER A 3 -64.59 -12.74 41.89
C SER A 3 -64.00 -11.54 41.11
N ALA A 4 -63.87 -11.67 39.79
CA ALA A 4 -63.89 -10.53 38.88
C ALA A 4 -65.31 -9.94 38.78
N PRO A 5 -65.47 -8.68 38.31
CA PRO A 5 -66.28 -8.45 37.11
C PRO A 5 -65.63 -7.39 36.17
N THR A 6 -65.42 -7.62 34.87
CA THR A 6 -66.36 -7.57 33.70
C THR A 6 -66.95 -6.20 33.36
N GLY A 7 -66.77 -5.80 32.08
CA GLY A 7 -67.54 -4.77 31.36
C GLY A 7 -66.75 -4.21 30.16
N CYS A 8 -66.69 -4.86 29.00
CA CYS A 8 -67.60 -4.71 27.83
C CYS A 8 -67.65 -3.27 27.28
N ALA A 9 -67.62 -2.90 25.99
CA ALA A 9 -67.32 -3.48 24.67
C ALA A 9 -67.76 -2.40 23.65
N ARG A 10 -67.01 -2.15 22.55
CA ARG A 10 -67.61 -2.09 21.19
C ARG A 10 -66.56 -1.87 20.10
N ALA A 11 -66.74 -2.69 19.07
CA ALA A 11 -65.93 -2.81 17.88
C ALA A 11 -66.60 -2.13 16.68
N THR A 12 -65.79 -1.60 15.78
CA THR A 12 -66.00 -1.50 14.33
C THR A 12 -64.57 -1.52 13.75
N GLY A 13 -64.06 -2.52 13.05
CA GLY A 13 -64.63 -3.30 11.96
C GLY A 13 -64.03 -2.77 10.66
N LEU A 14 -63.01 -3.45 10.11
CA LEU A 14 -62.74 -3.68 8.67
C LEU A 14 -61.38 -4.43 8.49
N ARG A 15 -61.42 -5.54 7.73
CA ARG A 15 -60.30 -6.36 7.23
C ARG A 15 -59.99 -5.95 5.76
N PRO A 16 -59.04 -6.58 5.03
CA PRO A 16 -57.65 -6.94 5.32
C PRO A 16 -56.66 -6.50 4.20
N GLY A 17 -55.36 -6.53 4.49
CA GLY A 17 -54.32 -6.91 3.52
C GLY A 17 -53.66 -5.80 2.71
N VAL A 18 -52.42 -5.44 3.10
CA VAL A 18 -51.25 -5.35 2.21
C VAL A 18 -50.02 -5.62 3.08
N THR A 19 -49.30 -6.69 2.78
CA THR A 19 -47.98 -6.98 3.35
C THR A 19 -46.95 -6.16 2.57
N ILE A 20 -46.41 -5.11 3.17
CA ILE A 20 -45.27 -4.36 2.60
C ILE A 20 -43.98 -4.97 3.18
N ARG A 21 -43.17 -5.57 2.31
CA ARG A 21 -41.80 -5.99 2.62
C ARG A 21 -40.91 -4.74 2.77
N PRO A 22 -40.02 -4.65 3.77
CA PRO A 22 -38.93 -3.69 3.71
C PRO A 22 -37.84 -4.27 2.81
N SER A 23 -37.80 -3.82 1.56
CA SER A 23 -36.66 -4.00 0.67
C SER A 23 -35.60 -2.93 0.95
N THR A 24 -34.37 -3.37 1.20
CA THR A 24 -33.10 -2.68 0.88
C THR A 24 -32.99 -1.19 1.26
N LEU A 25 -32.50 -0.94 2.47
CA LEU A 25 -31.80 0.30 2.82
C LEU A 25 -30.34 -0.05 3.15
N ARG A 26 -29.53 -0.26 2.10
CA ARG A 26 -28.07 -0.10 2.20
C ARG A 26 -27.81 1.39 2.38
N ARG A 27 -27.29 1.80 3.54
CA ARG A 27 -26.79 3.16 3.75
C ARG A 27 -25.46 3.29 3.00
N SER A 28 -25.49 3.94 1.85
CA SER A 28 -24.29 4.47 1.19
C SER A 28 -23.83 5.71 1.95
N LEU A 29 -22.67 5.65 2.59
CA LEU A 29 -21.97 6.82 3.10
C LEU A 29 -21.31 7.53 1.90
N PHE A 30 -21.97 8.55 1.37
CA PHE A 30 -21.38 9.43 0.35
C PHE A 30 -20.55 10.52 1.04
N LEU A 31 -19.22 10.46 0.83
CA LEU A 31 -18.33 11.61 0.96
C LEU A 31 -18.71 12.63 -0.13
N LEU A 32 -19.18 13.80 0.29
CA LEU A 32 -19.47 14.93 -0.58
C LEU A 32 -18.16 15.64 -0.98
N THR A 33 -17.63 15.33 -2.16
CA THR A 33 -16.74 16.25 -2.88
C THR A 33 -17.59 17.10 -3.82
N ARG A 34 -17.55 18.44 -3.66
CA ARG A 34 -18.25 19.39 -4.53
C ARG A 34 -17.70 19.36 -5.96
N PRO A 35 -18.55 19.37 -7.01
CA PRO A 35 -18.15 19.71 -8.36
C PRO A 35 -18.25 21.23 -8.58
N SER A 36 -17.22 21.81 -9.21
CA SER A 36 -17.26 23.17 -9.74
C SER A 36 -18.12 23.23 -11.00
N HIS A 37 -18.96 24.26 -11.08
CA HIS A 37 -19.80 24.56 -12.23
C HIS A 37 -18.96 25.04 -13.43
N ALA A 38 -19.16 24.42 -14.60
CA ALA A 38 -19.21 25.15 -15.88
C ALA A 38 -20.12 24.44 -16.89
N THR A 39 -21.07 25.22 -17.37
CA THR A 39 -22.21 24.90 -18.21
C THR A 39 -21.83 24.64 -19.68
N ARG A 40 -22.41 23.63 -20.33
CA ARG A 40 -23.03 23.79 -21.67
C ARG A 40 -23.91 22.60 -22.08
N VAL A 41 -25.09 22.97 -22.55
CA VAL A 41 -26.18 22.16 -23.08
C VAL A 41 -25.92 21.86 -24.56
N ALA A 42 -26.07 20.60 -24.97
CA ALA A 42 -26.58 20.22 -26.30
C ALA A 42 -27.15 18.80 -26.27
N ARG A 43 -28.48 18.69 -26.38
CA ARG A 43 -29.18 17.47 -26.81
C ARG A 43 -28.93 17.28 -28.31
N VAL A 44 -28.90 16.04 -28.80
CA VAL A 44 -29.86 15.46 -29.77
C VAL A 44 -29.39 14.08 -30.29
N SER A 45 -30.28 13.10 -30.09
CA SER A 45 -30.59 11.87 -30.86
C SER A 45 -29.49 10.89 -31.30
N GLY A 46 -29.55 9.69 -30.71
CA GLY A 46 -30.16 8.52 -31.35
C GLY A 46 -29.35 7.76 -32.40
N VAL A 47 -28.83 6.57 -32.04
CA VAL A 47 -28.57 5.48 -32.99
C VAL A 47 -28.89 4.13 -32.33
N LYS A 48 -29.53 3.28 -33.16
CA LYS A 48 -30.06 1.94 -32.89
C LYS A 48 -28.97 0.93 -32.56
N VAL A 49 -29.22 0.07 -31.58
CA VAL A 49 -28.49 -1.19 -31.36
C VAL A 49 -29.03 -2.23 -32.34
N ALA A 50 -28.18 -2.75 -33.22
CA ALA A 50 -28.47 -3.92 -34.05
C ALA A 50 -27.77 -5.14 -33.44
N SER A 51 -28.59 -6.06 -32.93
CA SER A 51 -28.21 -7.40 -32.49
C SER A 51 -27.94 -8.27 -33.73
N CYS A 52 -26.73 -8.83 -33.83
CA CYS A 52 -26.44 -9.95 -34.73
C CYS A 52 -25.97 -11.15 -33.92
N CYS A 53 -26.82 -12.18 -33.89
CA CYS A 53 -26.51 -13.53 -33.47
C CYS A 53 -25.66 -14.21 -34.55
N VAL A 54 -24.55 -14.85 -34.19
CA VAL A 54 -24.00 -15.98 -34.97
C VAL A 54 -23.57 -17.08 -34.01
N ALA A 55 -24.18 -18.24 -34.20
CA ALA A 55 -23.91 -19.49 -33.51
C ALA A 55 -22.56 -20.08 -33.93
N SER A 56 -21.86 -20.73 -33.00
CA SER A 56 -20.86 -21.74 -33.34
C SER A 56 -20.91 -22.88 -32.33
N SER A 57 -20.88 -24.11 -32.85
CA SER A 57 -20.81 -25.37 -32.12
C SER A 57 -19.52 -26.10 -32.51
N PRO A 58 -19.05 -27.04 -31.69
CA PRO A 58 -17.62 -27.30 -31.46
C PRO A 58 -17.12 -28.54 -32.21
N ARG A 59 -15.81 -28.60 -32.51
CA ARG A 59 -15.10 -29.89 -32.71
C ARG A 59 -13.66 -29.84 -32.21
N HIS A 60 -13.33 -30.83 -31.40
CA HIS A 60 -12.04 -31.19 -30.81
C HIS A 60 -11.24 -32.14 -31.75
N PRO A 61 -9.99 -32.53 -31.40
CA PRO A 61 -8.82 -32.57 -32.30
C PRO A 61 -8.47 -33.99 -32.79
N PRO A 62 -7.30 -34.16 -33.44
CA PRO A 62 -6.29 -35.01 -32.78
C PRO A 62 -4.81 -34.63 -33.02
N SER A 63 -3.97 -34.99 -32.03
CA SER A 63 -2.56 -35.39 -32.18
C SER A 63 -2.50 -36.93 -32.26
N PRO A 64 -1.46 -37.58 -32.85
CA PRO A 64 -0.21 -37.86 -32.11
C PRO A 64 1.11 -38.05 -32.92
N ALA A 65 2.21 -37.64 -32.27
CA ALA A 65 3.51 -38.32 -32.04
C ALA A 65 4.40 -38.97 -33.14
N ARG A 66 5.72 -38.76 -32.93
CA ARG A 66 6.93 -39.66 -33.04
C ARG A 66 7.98 -39.45 -34.15
N ASN A 67 9.16 -39.00 -33.67
CA ASN A 67 10.59 -39.28 -33.99
C ASN A 67 10.97 -40.25 -35.14
N LEU A 68 11.96 -39.85 -35.98
CA LEU A 68 13.35 -40.40 -36.02
C LEU A 68 14.19 -39.93 -37.25
N ARG A 69 15.41 -39.44 -36.93
CA ARG A 69 16.75 -39.65 -37.57
C ARG A 69 17.18 -38.98 -38.90
N LEU A 70 18.27 -38.19 -38.72
CA LEU A 70 19.59 -38.18 -39.38
C LEU A 70 19.72 -37.99 -40.90
N GLY A 71 20.35 -36.86 -41.26
CA GLY A 71 21.09 -36.66 -42.50
C GLY A 71 21.91 -35.37 -42.43
N ALA A 72 23.22 -35.49 -42.26
CA ALA A 72 24.18 -34.37 -42.28
C ALA A 72 24.34 -33.80 -43.69
N VAL A 73 24.64 -32.49 -43.80
CA VAL A 73 25.71 -31.87 -44.62
C VAL A 73 25.56 -30.33 -44.56
N GLY A 74 26.57 -29.68 -43.96
CA GLY A 74 27.26 -28.54 -44.56
C GLY A 74 26.62 -27.15 -44.60
N ARG A 75 27.21 -26.26 -43.80
CA ARG A 75 27.46 -24.80 -44.02
C ARG A 75 26.39 -23.80 -43.54
N ASN A 76 26.91 -22.80 -42.83
CA ASN A 76 26.32 -21.51 -42.45
C ASN A 76 25.18 -21.50 -41.42
N VAL A 77 25.46 -21.95 -40.20
CA VAL A 77 24.63 -21.65 -39.02
C VAL A 77 25.33 -20.57 -38.19
N GLY A 78 25.18 -19.31 -38.61
CA GLY A 78 25.72 -18.15 -37.90
C GLY A 78 24.82 -16.92 -37.92
N ASN A 79 23.86 -16.83 -38.85
CA ASN A 79 23.04 -15.62 -39.03
C ASN A 79 21.54 -15.79 -38.79
N GLU A 80 20.96 -17.00 -38.74
CA GLU A 80 19.49 -17.13 -38.61
C GLU A 80 18.96 -16.95 -37.19
N LYS A 81 19.75 -17.28 -36.15
CA LYS A 81 19.34 -17.01 -34.75
C LYS A 81 19.48 -15.53 -34.39
N THR A 82 20.56 -14.90 -34.86
CA THR A 82 20.81 -13.46 -34.69
C THR A 82 19.82 -12.64 -35.51
N ALA A 83 19.51 -13.04 -36.75
CA ALA A 83 18.48 -12.38 -37.56
C ALA A 83 17.05 -12.61 -37.05
N LYS A 84 16.75 -13.74 -36.38
CA LYS A 84 15.46 -13.92 -35.70
C LYS A 84 15.34 -13.11 -34.41
N LEU A 85 16.45 -12.88 -33.70
CA LEU A 85 16.53 -11.94 -32.57
C LEU A 85 16.42 -10.48 -33.04
N LEU A 86 17.10 -10.12 -34.12
CA LEU A 86 17.08 -8.78 -34.70
C LEU A 86 15.73 -8.47 -35.40
N ASN A 87 15.12 -9.43 -36.10
CA ASN A 87 13.78 -9.23 -36.68
C ASN A 87 12.66 -9.20 -35.62
N SER A 88 12.90 -9.69 -34.40
CA SER A 88 11.97 -9.46 -33.28
C SER A 88 12.10 -8.08 -32.65
N PHE A 89 13.18 -7.33 -32.91
CA PHE A 89 13.30 -5.93 -32.49
C PHE A 89 12.46 -4.98 -33.35
N GLU A 90 12.24 -5.30 -34.63
CA GLU A 90 11.49 -4.45 -35.56
C GLU A 90 9.97 -4.36 -35.25
N GLU A 91 9.41 -5.26 -34.42
CA GLU A 91 7.97 -5.23 -34.08
C GLU A 91 7.62 -4.70 -32.67
N SER A 92 8.61 -4.39 -31.82
CA SER A 92 8.38 -3.43 -30.71
C SER A 92 9.67 -2.90 -30.09
N GLY A 93 10.18 -1.77 -30.58
CA GLY A 93 11.25 -0.98 -29.95
C GLY A 93 10.83 -0.33 -28.63
N SER A 94 10.51 -1.14 -27.61
CA SER A 94 10.12 -0.64 -26.29
C SER A 94 11.34 -0.44 -25.40
N ALA A 95 11.77 0.81 -25.25
CA ALA A 95 12.83 1.24 -24.34
C ALA A 95 12.26 1.53 -22.94
N HIS A 96 12.77 0.86 -21.91
CA HIS A 96 12.32 1.07 -20.52
C HIS A 96 13.39 1.75 -19.66
N VAL A 97 12.99 2.72 -18.82
CA VAL A 97 13.89 3.32 -17.83
C VAL A 97 13.36 3.11 -16.42
N HIS A 98 14.14 2.44 -15.58
CA HIS A 98 13.90 2.36 -14.14
C HIS A 98 14.66 3.48 -13.41
N ILE A 99 14.00 4.21 -12.52
CA ILE A 99 14.62 5.27 -11.72
C ILE A 99 14.70 4.85 -10.25
N GLY A 100 15.93 4.74 -9.73
CA GLY A 100 16.22 4.41 -8.33
C GLY A 100 16.67 2.97 -8.13
N ALA A 101 17.99 2.75 -8.07
CA ALA A 101 18.59 1.45 -7.78
C ALA A 101 18.62 1.13 -6.28
N GLY A 102 17.51 1.35 -5.58
CA GLY A 102 17.35 1.06 -4.15
C GLY A 102 17.24 -0.44 -3.86
N ARG A 103 17.04 -0.80 -2.57
CA ARG A 103 16.87 -2.20 -2.16
C ARG A 103 15.65 -2.84 -2.85
N LEU A 104 14.52 -2.13 -2.88
CA LEU A 104 13.30 -2.59 -3.52
C LEU A 104 13.42 -2.65 -5.04
N GLY A 105 13.99 -1.62 -5.67
CA GLY A 105 14.25 -1.61 -7.11
C GLY A 105 15.06 -2.83 -7.54
N LEU A 106 16.23 -3.03 -6.93
CA LEU A 106 17.12 -4.14 -7.26
C LEU A 106 16.60 -5.52 -6.80
N GLY A 107 15.84 -5.57 -5.71
CA GLY A 107 15.34 -6.81 -5.11
C GLY A 107 14.01 -7.29 -5.70
N LEU A 108 13.25 -6.45 -6.39
CA LEU A 108 11.92 -6.79 -6.91
C LEU A 108 11.70 -6.30 -8.34
N VAL A 109 11.91 -5.01 -8.61
CA VAL A 109 11.57 -4.40 -9.91
C VAL A 109 12.53 -4.85 -11.01
N ILE A 110 13.84 -4.84 -10.77
CA ILE A 110 14.84 -5.26 -11.76
C ILE A 110 14.71 -6.75 -12.12
N PRO A 111 14.54 -7.69 -11.17
CA PRO A 111 14.22 -9.08 -11.52
C PRO A 111 13.00 -9.23 -12.44
N SER A 112 11.95 -8.43 -12.22
CA SER A 112 10.75 -8.42 -13.06
C SER A 112 11.01 -7.85 -14.47
N LEU A 113 11.85 -6.81 -14.58
CA LEU A 113 12.30 -6.29 -15.87
C LEU A 113 13.17 -7.31 -16.61
N GLU A 114 14.06 -8.03 -15.92
CA GLU A 114 14.85 -9.09 -16.54
C GLU A 114 13.99 -10.24 -17.08
N ALA A 115 12.90 -10.57 -16.37
CA ALA A 115 11.96 -11.61 -16.78
C ALA A 115 11.20 -11.24 -18.07
N SER A 116 11.05 -9.95 -18.39
CA SER A 116 10.41 -9.51 -19.65
C SER A 116 11.30 -9.71 -20.88
N GLY A 117 12.63 -9.75 -20.66
CA GLY A 117 13.61 -9.79 -21.75
C GLY A 117 13.71 -8.50 -22.56
N LEU A 118 13.02 -7.42 -22.14
CA LEU A 118 13.11 -6.11 -22.79
C LEU A 118 14.41 -5.40 -22.40
N PRO A 119 14.97 -4.55 -23.29
CA PRO A 119 16.03 -3.63 -22.93
C PRO A 119 15.58 -2.62 -21.89
N TYR A 120 16.41 -2.41 -20.87
CA TYR A 120 16.13 -1.43 -19.84
C TYR A 120 17.39 -0.74 -19.32
N VAL A 121 17.19 0.48 -18.82
CA VAL A 121 18.23 1.30 -18.21
C VAL A 121 17.83 1.65 -16.79
N ILE A 122 18.76 1.53 -15.85
CA ILE A 122 18.60 1.90 -14.45
C ILE A 122 19.32 3.22 -14.22
N LEU A 123 18.58 4.27 -13.89
CA LEU A 123 19.13 5.57 -13.52
C LEU A 123 19.32 5.68 -12.01
N GLN A 124 20.55 5.96 -11.60
CA GLN A 124 20.88 6.13 -10.20
C GLN A 124 21.96 7.21 -10.04
N ARG A 125 21.70 8.19 -9.17
CA ARG A 125 22.72 9.18 -8.81
C ARG A 125 23.89 8.51 -8.08
N PRO A 126 25.15 8.85 -8.42
CA PRO A 126 26.32 8.49 -7.63
C PRO A 126 26.15 8.90 -6.16
N SER A 127 26.61 8.04 -5.26
CA SER A 127 26.64 8.33 -3.83
C SER A 127 27.75 7.54 -3.16
N LYS A 128 27.98 7.79 -1.86
CA LYS A 128 28.98 7.03 -1.08
C LYS A 128 28.77 5.52 -1.18
N ALA A 129 27.53 5.05 -1.23
CA ALA A 129 27.21 3.63 -1.36
C ALA A 129 27.69 3.03 -2.70
N TRP A 130 27.74 3.84 -3.76
CA TRP A 130 28.11 3.44 -5.11
C TRP A 130 29.59 3.67 -5.46
N SER A 131 30.35 4.29 -4.54
CA SER A 131 31.73 4.74 -4.78
C SER A 131 32.68 3.64 -5.30
N LYS A 132 32.46 2.39 -4.86
CA LYS A 132 33.24 1.23 -5.30
C LYS A 132 32.99 0.84 -6.76
N LEU A 133 31.81 1.15 -7.30
CA LEU A 133 31.48 0.91 -8.72
C LEU A 133 31.89 2.09 -9.59
N THR A 134 31.70 3.32 -9.11
CA THR A 134 32.08 4.53 -9.88
C THR A 134 33.59 4.68 -10.07
N SER A 135 34.40 3.96 -9.28
CA SER A 135 35.86 3.89 -9.40
C SER A 135 36.35 2.59 -10.03
N SER A 136 35.44 1.74 -10.50
CA SER A 136 35.76 0.47 -11.16
C SER A 136 35.97 0.69 -12.65
N ASP A 137 36.96 0.00 -13.23
CA ASP A 137 37.17 -0.07 -14.68
C ASP A 137 36.39 -1.25 -15.33
N ALA A 138 35.47 -1.86 -14.59
CA ALA A 138 34.69 -3.00 -15.07
C ALA A 138 33.52 -2.57 -15.96
N ASP A 139 33.33 -3.27 -17.08
CA ASP A 139 32.22 -3.03 -18.01
C ASP A 139 30.87 -3.54 -17.49
N PHE A 140 30.89 -4.51 -16.57
CA PHE A 140 29.69 -5.18 -16.07
C PHE A 140 29.73 -5.34 -14.55
N VAL A 141 28.54 -5.36 -13.95
CA VAL A 141 28.33 -5.65 -12.52
C VAL A 141 27.34 -6.78 -12.33
N GLN A 142 27.67 -7.73 -11.46
CA GLN A 142 26.81 -8.87 -11.16
C GLN A 142 25.75 -8.50 -10.11
N LEU A 143 24.47 -8.67 -10.42
CA LEU A 143 23.39 -8.57 -9.43
C LEU A 143 23.08 -9.94 -8.82
N ASN A 144 23.01 -10.02 -7.49
CA ASN A 144 22.59 -11.20 -6.75
C ASN A 144 21.43 -10.84 -5.80
N VAL A 145 20.37 -11.64 -5.79
CA VAL A 145 19.25 -11.51 -4.84
C VAL A 145 19.11 -12.82 -4.08
N ASN A 146 19.28 -12.79 -2.76
CA ASN A 146 19.28 -14.00 -1.90
C ASN A 146 20.23 -15.09 -2.41
N GLY A 147 21.43 -14.70 -2.85
CA GLY A 147 22.42 -15.61 -3.42
C GLY A 147 22.09 -16.15 -4.82
N LYS A 148 20.92 -15.85 -5.38
CA LYS A 148 20.57 -16.15 -6.77
C LYS A 148 21.13 -15.08 -7.70
N THR A 149 21.96 -15.51 -8.64
CA THR A 149 22.60 -14.67 -9.65
C THR A 149 21.61 -14.27 -10.74
N CYS A 150 21.40 -12.96 -10.92
CA CYS A 150 20.66 -12.36 -12.03
C CYS A 150 21.56 -12.20 -13.27
N LYS A 151 21.04 -11.66 -14.38
CA LYS A 151 21.93 -11.32 -15.51
C LYS A 151 22.86 -10.15 -15.14
N PRO A 152 24.13 -10.14 -15.60
CA PRO A 152 24.99 -8.98 -15.42
C PRO A 152 24.40 -7.71 -16.02
N LEU A 153 24.62 -6.58 -15.35
CA LEU A 153 24.23 -5.25 -15.82
C LEU A 153 25.45 -4.56 -16.44
N LYS A 154 25.32 -3.96 -17.62
CA LYS A 154 26.38 -3.11 -18.18
C LYS A 154 26.52 -1.88 -17.29
N LEU A 155 27.71 -1.65 -16.75
CA LEU A 155 28.00 -0.54 -15.85
C LEU A 155 28.40 0.68 -16.68
N VAL A 156 27.73 1.80 -16.43
CA VAL A 156 28.02 3.08 -17.08
C VAL A 156 28.19 4.12 -15.99
N THR A 157 29.32 4.82 -16.01
CA THR A 157 29.68 5.86 -15.04
C THR A 157 29.97 7.17 -15.77
N ASP A 158 30.09 8.28 -15.03
CA ASP A 158 30.46 9.58 -15.60
C ASP A 158 31.77 9.55 -16.42
N THR A 159 32.68 8.60 -16.15
CA THR A 159 33.93 8.44 -16.93
C THR A 159 33.75 7.64 -18.21
N GLY A 160 32.70 6.80 -18.29
CA GLY A 160 32.38 5.98 -19.46
C GLY A 160 31.41 6.65 -20.44
N ILE A 161 30.79 7.77 -20.04
CA ILE A 161 29.96 8.59 -20.93
C ILE A 161 30.90 9.45 -21.78
N SER A 162 31.01 9.15 -23.08
CA SER A 162 31.78 9.97 -24.02
C SER A 162 31.08 11.31 -24.30
N GLU A 163 31.85 12.34 -24.67
CA GLU A 163 31.29 13.59 -25.22
C GLU A 163 30.54 13.36 -26.55
N ASP A 164 30.85 12.26 -27.25
CA ASP A 164 30.07 11.78 -28.38
C ASP A 164 28.76 11.17 -27.86
N ALA A 165 27.63 11.71 -28.33
CA ALA A 165 26.30 11.36 -27.86
C ALA A 165 26.04 9.84 -27.89
N TRP A 166 25.49 9.32 -26.79
CA TRP A 166 24.92 7.97 -26.78
C TRP A 166 23.93 7.78 -27.92
N ASP A 167 24.04 6.67 -28.63
CA ASP A 167 22.99 6.22 -29.54
C ASP A 167 21.93 5.44 -28.75
N VAL A 168 20.67 5.55 -29.16
CA VAL A 168 19.53 4.82 -28.60
C VAL A 168 19.76 3.32 -28.68
N GLU A 169 20.37 2.83 -29.76
CA GLU A 169 20.71 1.41 -29.92
C GLU A 169 21.76 0.93 -28.90
N GLU A 170 22.70 1.80 -28.51
CA GLU A 170 23.68 1.45 -27.48
C GLU A 170 23.04 1.49 -26.09
N ALA A 171 22.24 2.52 -25.81
CA ALA A 171 21.58 2.70 -24.52
C ALA A 171 20.52 1.62 -24.22
N PHE A 172 19.79 1.18 -25.25
CA PHE A 172 18.70 0.21 -25.15
C PHE A 172 18.97 -1.07 -25.95
N GLY A 173 20.24 -1.44 -26.09
CA GLY A 173 20.67 -2.68 -26.71
C GLY A 173 20.67 -3.86 -25.75
N CYS A 174 20.32 -5.05 -26.22
CA CYS A 174 20.63 -6.29 -25.50
C CYS A 174 21.99 -6.83 -25.94
N SER A 175 22.80 -7.25 -24.98
CA SER A 175 24.03 -8.01 -25.22
C SER A 175 23.79 -9.51 -25.00
N LEU A 176 24.81 -10.34 -25.29
CA LEU A 176 24.80 -11.75 -24.92
C LEU A 176 24.75 -11.97 -23.39
N GLU A 177 25.21 -10.98 -22.62
CA GLU A 177 25.28 -11.07 -21.15
C GLU A 177 23.98 -10.61 -20.49
N GLY A 178 23.27 -9.64 -21.08
CA GLY A 178 22.05 -9.09 -20.52
C GLY A 178 21.50 -7.90 -21.30
N CYS A 179 20.30 -7.48 -20.92
CA CYS A 179 19.57 -6.35 -21.51
C CYS A 179 19.53 -5.10 -20.61
N GLY A 180 20.17 -5.18 -19.43
CA GLY A 180 20.13 -4.14 -18.41
C GLY A 180 21.39 -3.29 -18.37
N HIS A 181 21.22 -1.98 -18.27
CA HIS A 181 22.30 -1.03 -18.03
C HIS A 181 22.13 -0.36 -16.67
N LEU A 182 23.18 -0.29 -15.86
CA LEU A 182 23.22 0.50 -14.63
C LEU A 182 24.00 1.80 -14.88
N VAL A 183 23.29 2.91 -14.93
CA VAL A 183 23.85 4.24 -15.17
C VAL A 183 24.01 4.97 -13.83
N LEU A 184 25.26 5.05 -13.38
CA LEU A 184 25.70 5.78 -12.20
C LEU A 184 26.26 7.13 -12.62
N SER A 185 25.39 8.11 -12.83
CA SER A 185 25.78 9.40 -13.40
C SER A 185 25.06 10.59 -12.77
N ASN A 186 25.74 11.74 -12.70
CA ASN A 186 25.13 13.05 -12.42
C ASN A 186 24.93 13.90 -13.69
N ASP A 187 25.30 13.39 -14.87
CA ASP A 187 25.14 14.12 -16.12
C ASP A 187 23.65 14.22 -16.50
N THR A 188 23.13 15.44 -16.42
CA THR A 188 21.72 15.71 -16.72
C THR A 188 21.42 15.48 -18.20
N GLN A 189 22.38 15.68 -19.11
CA GLN A 189 22.15 15.52 -20.55
C GLN A 189 21.91 14.06 -20.90
N THR A 190 22.73 13.15 -20.37
CA THR A 190 22.53 11.70 -20.49
C THR A 190 21.17 11.27 -19.93
N TRP A 191 20.78 11.77 -18.76
CA TRP A 191 19.47 11.45 -18.19
C TRP A 191 18.32 11.97 -19.07
N ASP A 192 18.42 13.20 -19.57
CA ASP A 192 17.41 13.78 -20.46
C ASP A 192 17.29 12.99 -21.77
N PHE A 193 18.41 12.61 -22.36
CA PHE A 193 18.45 11.76 -23.55
C PHE A 193 17.73 10.42 -23.32
N LEU A 194 18.04 9.73 -22.23
CA LEU A 194 17.45 8.43 -21.91
C LEU A 194 15.96 8.53 -21.62
N LEU A 195 15.55 9.55 -20.86
CA LEU A 195 14.14 9.76 -20.53
C LEU A 195 13.31 10.15 -21.76
N GLN A 196 13.87 10.93 -22.69
CA GLN A 196 13.17 11.32 -23.93
C GLN A 196 12.97 10.17 -24.91
N ASN A 197 13.89 9.20 -24.92
CA ASN A 197 13.85 8.04 -25.81
C ASN A 197 13.15 6.81 -25.22
N ALA A 198 12.80 6.85 -23.93
CA ALA A 198 12.05 5.77 -23.30
C ALA A 198 10.56 5.78 -23.72
N SER A 199 10.00 4.59 -23.92
CA SER A 199 8.57 4.37 -24.12
C SER A 199 7.83 4.15 -22.80
N SER A 200 8.54 3.77 -21.74
CA SER A 200 7.97 3.54 -20.42
C SER A 200 9.01 3.73 -19.30
N PHE A 201 8.49 3.95 -18.10
CA PHE A 201 9.27 4.19 -16.90
C PHE A 201 8.81 3.29 -15.76
N SER A 202 9.69 3.00 -14.81
CA SER A 202 9.31 2.54 -13.47
C SER A 202 10.16 3.26 -12.42
N CYS A 203 9.70 3.35 -11.18
CA CYS A 203 10.47 4.04 -10.13
C CYS A 203 10.35 3.38 -8.75
N SER A 204 11.41 3.49 -7.94
CA SER A 204 11.40 3.12 -6.51
C SER A 204 12.33 4.05 -5.69
N LEU A 205 11.87 5.27 -5.46
CA LEU A 205 12.60 6.40 -4.88
C LEU A 205 12.15 6.77 -3.45
N GLY A 206 11.05 6.20 -2.97
CA GLY A 206 10.46 6.54 -1.67
C GLY A 206 9.67 7.85 -1.70
N SER A 207 9.44 8.44 -0.52
CA SER A 207 8.60 9.65 -0.36
C SER A 207 9.08 10.87 -1.17
N GLY A 208 10.35 10.91 -1.55
CA GLY A 208 10.92 11.96 -2.39
C GLY A 208 10.56 11.86 -3.88
N VAL A 209 9.85 10.83 -4.33
CA VAL A 209 9.56 10.56 -5.75
C VAL A 209 8.94 11.78 -6.44
N ALA A 210 7.88 12.37 -5.87
CA ALA A 210 7.17 13.50 -6.47
C ALA A 210 8.05 14.75 -6.58
N SER A 211 8.88 15.01 -5.57
CA SER A 211 9.70 16.23 -5.47
C SER A 211 10.77 16.34 -6.56
N TRP A 212 11.27 15.20 -7.06
CA TRP A 212 12.37 15.16 -8.01
C TRP A 212 11.96 14.61 -9.36
N LEU A 213 11.21 13.50 -9.40
CA LEU A 213 10.83 12.84 -10.65
C LEU A 213 9.76 13.64 -11.40
N GLY A 214 8.81 14.25 -10.69
CA GLY A 214 7.75 15.07 -11.26
C GLY A 214 8.29 16.22 -12.12
N PRO A 215 9.15 17.09 -11.57
CA PRO A 215 9.80 18.16 -12.35
C PRO A 215 10.66 17.65 -13.52
N LYS A 216 11.28 16.46 -13.40
CA LYS A 216 12.13 15.91 -14.46
C LYS A 216 11.30 15.42 -15.65
N LEU A 217 10.22 14.67 -15.39
CA LEU A 217 9.38 14.10 -16.45
C LEU A 217 8.40 15.13 -17.05
N SER A 218 8.05 16.20 -16.34
CA SER A 218 7.20 17.27 -16.89
C SER A 218 7.88 18.06 -18.02
N MET A 219 9.22 17.99 -18.12
CA MET A 219 10.00 18.59 -19.21
C MET A 219 9.98 17.77 -20.50
N LEU A 220 9.39 16.57 -20.50
CA LEU A 220 9.25 15.77 -21.72
C LEU A 220 8.39 16.49 -22.77
N PRO A 221 8.65 16.26 -24.07
CA PRO A 221 7.84 16.84 -25.14
C PRO A 221 6.38 16.37 -25.02
N ASP A 222 5.45 17.24 -25.40
CA ASP A 222 4.04 16.88 -25.47
C ASP A 222 3.81 15.78 -26.51
N LYS A 223 3.00 14.79 -26.14
CA LYS A 223 2.57 13.69 -27.01
C LYS A 223 1.06 13.50 -26.91
N GLU A 224 0.47 13.01 -27.99
CA GLU A 224 -0.93 12.56 -27.99
C GLU A 224 -1.11 11.42 -26.98
N LEU A 225 -2.35 11.22 -26.50
CA LEU A 225 -2.64 10.33 -25.38
C LEU A 225 -2.06 8.91 -25.58
N GLU A 226 -2.17 8.37 -26.80
CA GLU A 226 -1.74 7.03 -27.17
C GLU A 226 -0.20 6.87 -27.30
N GLU A 227 0.52 8.00 -27.40
CA GLU A 227 1.98 8.04 -27.55
C GLU A 227 2.69 8.46 -26.25
N ARG A 228 1.94 8.88 -25.23
CA ARG A 228 2.49 9.25 -23.93
C ARG A 228 3.17 8.04 -23.28
N PRO A 229 4.36 8.23 -22.71
CA PRO A 229 5.01 7.15 -21.98
C PRO A 229 4.23 6.83 -20.70
N VAL A 230 4.34 5.58 -20.26
CA VAL A 230 3.67 5.08 -19.05
C VAL A 230 4.69 4.94 -17.92
N LEU A 231 4.40 5.48 -16.74
CA LEU A 231 5.21 5.34 -15.52
C LEU A 231 4.57 4.36 -14.54
N TYR A 232 5.22 3.22 -14.31
CA TYR A 232 4.85 2.23 -13.30
C TYR A 232 5.47 2.61 -11.95
N ALA A 233 4.71 3.31 -11.11
CA ALA A 233 5.18 3.83 -9.84
C ALA A 233 5.22 2.74 -8.75
N CYS A 234 6.38 2.08 -8.61
CA CYS A 234 6.64 0.99 -7.67
C CYS A 234 7.05 1.52 -6.28
N GLU A 235 6.17 2.34 -5.71
CA GLU A 235 6.41 3.06 -4.45
C GLU A 235 5.49 2.56 -3.32
N ASN A 236 6.00 2.57 -2.09
CA ASN A 236 5.18 2.30 -0.91
C ASN A 236 4.37 3.53 -0.42
N ASP A 237 4.68 4.73 -0.92
CA ASP A 237 4.05 5.98 -0.52
C ASP A 237 2.96 6.38 -1.52
N SER A 238 1.71 6.00 -1.23
CA SER A 238 0.58 6.29 -2.12
C SER A 238 0.26 7.78 -2.24
N ALA A 239 0.59 8.59 -1.22
CA ALA A 239 0.37 10.03 -1.26
C ALA A 239 1.36 10.68 -2.25
N ALA A 240 2.64 10.32 -2.15
CA ALA A 240 3.66 10.81 -3.08
C ALA A 240 3.38 10.37 -4.53
N VAL A 241 2.85 9.16 -4.76
CA VAL A 241 2.43 8.72 -6.10
C VAL A 241 1.25 9.53 -6.62
N LYS A 242 0.28 9.88 -5.77
CA LYS A 242 -0.85 10.73 -6.16
C LYS A 242 -0.40 12.14 -6.54
N ASP A 243 0.52 12.72 -5.77
CA ASP A 243 1.12 14.03 -6.08
C ASP A 243 1.90 13.98 -7.40
N LEU A 244 2.66 12.91 -7.63
CA LEU A 244 3.37 12.68 -8.88
C LEU A 244 2.41 12.57 -10.07
N GLN A 245 1.29 11.83 -9.91
CA GLN A 245 0.26 11.71 -10.93
C GLN A 245 -0.36 13.06 -11.29
N ALA A 246 -0.63 13.91 -10.30
CA ALA A 246 -1.14 15.26 -10.54
C ALA A 246 -0.11 16.16 -11.27
N GLN A 247 1.17 16.06 -10.92
CA GLN A 247 2.24 16.84 -11.56
C GLN A 247 2.49 16.44 -13.03
N LEU A 248 2.22 15.18 -13.38
CA LEU A 248 2.50 14.61 -14.71
C LEU A 248 1.25 14.51 -15.60
N GLU A 249 0.13 15.06 -15.16
CA GLU A 249 -1.12 15.07 -15.93
C GLU A 249 -0.89 15.66 -17.32
N GLY A 250 -1.32 14.94 -18.35
CA GLY A 250 -1.15 15.35 -19.74
C GLY A 250 0.24 15.06 -20.36
N LYS A 251 1.22 14.63 -19.57
CA LYS A 251 2.60 14.35 -20.02
C LYS A 251 2.96 12.87 -20.00
N VAL A 252 2.72 12.22 -18.86
CA VAL A 252 3.08 10.82 -18.61
C VAL A 252 1.90 10.15 -17.93
N GLU A 253 1.53 8.96 -18.42
CA GLU A 253 0.46 8.19 -17.80
C GLU A 253 1.01 7.43 -16.58
N VAL A 254 0.63 7.85 -15.37
CA VAL A 254 1.12 7.24 -14.13
C VAL A 254 0.21 6.07 -13.73
N VAL A 255 0.80 4.89 -13.62
CA VAL A 255 0.17 3.67 -13.11
C VAL A 255 0.68 3.40 -11.70
N PRO A 256 -0.15 3.63 -10.66
CA PRO A 256 0.20 3.24 -9.30
C PRO A 256 0.39 1.73 -9.22
N CYS A 257 1.50 1.30 -8.63
CA CYS A 257 1.80 -0.11 -8.40
C CYS A 257 1.79 -0.41 -6.90
N MET A 258 1.04 -1.43 -6.49
CA MET A 258 1.22 -2.01 -5.16
C MET A 258 2.40 -2.96 -5.19
N VAL A 259 3.41 -2.66 -4.38
CA VAL A 259 4.61 -3.47 -4.25
C VAL A 259 4.70 -4.08 -2.86
N ASP A 260 5.06 -5.36 -2.81
CA ASP A 260 5.26 -6.08 -1.55
C ASP A 260 6.47 -6.98 -1.64
N ARG A 261 7.57 -6.56 -1.03
CA ARG A 261 8.72 -7.42 -0.71
C ARG A 261 9.60 -6.74 0.35
N ILE A 262 9.94 -7.46 1.40
CA ILE A 262 10.90 -7.00 2.40
C ILE A 262 12.31 -7.19 1.83
N CYS A 263 13.00 -6.08 1.56
CA CYS A 263 14.41 -6.07 1.14
C CYS A 263 15.24 -5.42 2.25
N ALA A 264 15.85 -6.24 3.11
CA ALA A 264 16.55 -5.80 4.31
C ALA A 264 17.94 -5.22 4.03
N GLY A 265 18.73 -5.92 3.21
CA GLY A 265 20.14 -5.60 2.99
C GLY A 265 20.46 -5.20 1.55
N ARG A 266 21.51 -4.39 1.40
CA ARG A 266 22.19 -4.19 0.12
C ARG A 266 23.68 -3.96 0.36
N GLU A 267 24.48 -4.83 -0.22
CA GLU A 267 25.93 -4.72 -0.26
C GLU A 267 26.40 -4.44 -1.70
N ILE A 268 27.40 -3.58 -1.82
CA ILE A 268 28.01 -3.22 -3.10
C ILE A 268 29.52 -3.47 -2.96
N GLU A 269 30.05 -4.26 -3.87
CA GLU A 269 31.46 -4.63 -3.95
C GLU A 269 32.05 -4.16 -5.28
N GLY A 270 33.26 -3.60 -5.23
CA GLY A 270 34.03 -3.23 -6.41
C GLY A 270 35.11 -4.27 -6.72
N GLY A 271 36.09 -3.89 -7.55
CA GLY A 271 37.20 -4.75 -7.94
C GLY A 271 36.99 -5.36 -9.34
N PRO A 272 37.78 -6.39 -9.71
CA PRO A 272 37.76 -6.93 -11.07
C PRO A 272 36.44 -7.63 -11.44
N ASN A 273 35.69 -8.10 -10.45
CA ASN A 273 34.38 -8.73 -10.61
C ASN A 273 33.39 -8.04 -9.66
N PRO A 274 32.95 -6.82 -9.95
CA PRO A 274 32.10 -6.07 -9.05
C PRO A 274 30.73 -6.74 -8.92
N SER A 275 30.12 -6.58 -7.75
CA SER A 275 28.85 -7.21 -7.43
C SER A 275 27.93 -6.28 -6.63
N ILE A 276 26.62 -6.50 -6.79
CA ILE A 276 25.57 -5.93 -5.97
C ILE A 276 24.78 -7.10 -5.39
N THR A 277 24.77 -7.21 -4.07
CA THR A 277 24.03 -8.26 -3.36
C THR A 277 22.88 -7.62 -2.60
N VAL A 278 21.66 -8.11 -2.84
CA VAL A 278 20.45 -7.70 -2.13
C VAL A 278 19.98 -8.87 -1.27
N GLU A 279 19.75 -8.57 0.01
CA GLU A 279 19.13 -9.50 0.96
C GLU A 279 17.66 -9.14 1.10
N ALA A 280 16.80 -10.09 0.82
CA ALA A 280 15.36 -9.99 0.88
C ALA A 280 14.74 -11.23 1.54
N GLU A 281 13.49 -11.13 1.95
CA GLU A 281 12.74 -12.29 2.42
C GLU A 281 12.60 -13.38 1.34
N ASP A 282 12.28 -14.60 1.78
CA ASP A 282 12.04 -15.75 0.89
C ASP A 282 10.81 -15.59 0.00
N HIS A 283 9.85 -14.76 0.42
CA HIS A 283 8.73 -14.40 -0.43
C HIS A 283 9.24 -13.69 -1.69
N ALA A 284 8.87 -14.21 -2.86
CA ALA A 284 9.33 -13.70 -4.16
C ALA A 284 8.93 -12.23 -4.39
N GLY A 285 7.85 -11.80 -3.75
CA GLY A 285 7.30 -10.46 -3.79
C GLY A 285 6.04 -10.37 -4.66
N SER A 286 5.47 -9.19 -4.74
CA SER A 286 4.32 -8.89 -5.59
C SER A 286 4.40 -7.48 -6.17
N ILE A 287 4.03 -7.33 -7.44
CA ILE A 287 3.84 -6.06 -8.13
C ILE A 287 2.44 -6.08 -8.76
N VAL A 288 1.48 -5.36 -8.17
CA VAL A 288 0.11 -5.28 -8.69
C VAL A 288 -0.11 -3.92 -9.34
N LEU A 289 -0.45 -3.92 -10.63
CA LEU A 289 -0.73 -2.70 -11.39
C LEU A 289 -2.16 -2.25 -11.10
N LEU A 290 -2.38 -1.15 -10.37
CA LEU A 290 -3.70 -0.88 -9.79
C LEU A 290 -4.72 -0.35 -10.80
N ASN A 291 -4.29 0.41 -11.80
CA ASN A 291 -5.14 0.95 -12.86
C ASN A 291 -4.35 1.03 -14.18
N PRO A 292 -3.96 -0.12 -14.77
CA PRO A 292 -3.22 -0.11 -16.02
C PRO A 292 -4.15 0.35 -17.16
N PRO A 293 -3.68 1.23 -18.05
CA PRO A 293 -4.43 1.67 -19.22
C PRO A 293 -4.75 0.48 -20.12
N GLU A 294 -5.94 0.43 -20.73
CA GLU A 294 -6.31 -0.67 -21.64
C GLU A 294 -5.28 -0.84 -22.77
N ALA A 295 -4.80 0.27 -23.34
CA ALA A 295 -3.76 0.29 -24.38
C ALA A 295 -2.39 -0.18 -23.87
N ALA A 296 -2.07 0.05 -22.60
CA ALA A 296 -0.79 -0.32 -21.98
C ALA A 296 -0.76 -1.79 -21.50
N SER A 297 -1.92 -2.39 -21.25
CA SER A 297 -2.03 -3.79 -20.80
C SER A 297 -1.40 -4.80 -21.77
N ALA A 298 -1.31 -4.46 -23.05
CA ALA A 298 -0.69 -5.30 -24.09
C ALA A 298 0.86 -5.29 -24.08
N LYS A 299 1.50 -4.32 -23.41
CA LYS A 299 2.97 -4.12 -23.43
C LYS A 299 3.52 -3.65 -22.07
N VAL A 300 3.19 -4.38 -21.01
CA VAL A 300 3.75 -4.12 -19.66
C VAL A 300 5.23 -4.56 -19.62
N PRO A 301 6.18 -3.67 -19.26
CA PRO A 301 7.60 -3.99 -19.22
C PRO A 301 8.00 -4.87 -18.02
N LEU A 302 7.16 -4.91 -16.99
CA LEU A 302 7.29 -5.76 -15.82
C LEU A 302 6.63 -7.12 -16.10
N GLN A 303 7.39 -8.19 -15.95
CA GLN A 303 6.92 -9.56 -16.16
C GLN A 303 7.38 -10.47 -15.02
N GLY A 304 6.90 -11.72 -14.99
CA GLY A 304 7.23 -12.69 -13.95
C GLY A 304 6.02 -13.10 -13.11
N PRO A 305 6.11 -14.19 -12.36
CA PRO A 305 5.02 -14.69 -11.52
C PRO A 305 4.58 -13.72 -10.41
N GLU A 306 5.44 -12.78 -10.04
CA GLU A 306 5.17 -11.73 -9.05
C GLU A 306 4.33 -10.56 -9.60
N VAL A 307 4.19 -10.43 -10.92
CA VAL A 307 3.46 -9.31 -11.55
C VAL A 307 2.01 -9.69 -11.77
N VAL A 308 1.10 -8.88 -11.24
CA VAL A 308 -0.35 -9.08 -11.36
C VAL A 308 -0.97 -7.87 -12.04
N VAL A 309 -1.73 -8.14 -13.10
CA VAL A 309 -2.60 -7.18 -13.77
C VAL A 309 -4.04 -7.53 -13.38
N PRO A 310 -4.67 -6.79 -12.45
CA PRO A 310 -6.03 -7.06 -12.02
C PRO A 310 -7.02 -6.93 -13.17
N GLU A 311 -8.04 -7.80 -13.20
CA GLU A 311 -9.10 -7.77 -14.22
C GLU A 311 -9.97 -6.50 -14.14
N SER A 312 -9.94 -5.78 -13.02
CA SER A 312 -10.68 -4.54 -12.82
C SER A 312 -10.03 -3.65 -11.76
N ALA A 313 -10.37 -2.36 -11.78
CA ALA A 313 -9.97 -1.40 -10.75
C ALA A 313 -10.45 -1.82 -9.34
N ALA A 314 -11.63 -2.45 -9.24
CA ALA A 314 -12.13 -2.98 -7.97
C ALA A 314 -11.25 -4.12 -7.43
N MET A 315 -10.80 -5.01 -8.31
CA MET A 315 -9.84 -6.07 -7.97
C MET A 315 -8.49 -5.49 -7.52
N GLY A 316 -7.99 -4.48 -8.23
CA GLY A 316 -6.76 -3.77 -7.83
C GLY A 316 -6.89 -3.12 -6.45
N ALA A 317 -8.00 -2.39 -6.21
CA ALA A 317 -8.28 -1.76 -4.92
C ALA A 317 -8.37 -2.79 -3.77
N TYR A 318 -8.99 -3.94 -4.03
CA TYR A 318 -9.06 -5.05 -3.09
C TYR A 318 -7.68 -5.60 -2.73
N LEU A 319 -6.86 -5.95 -3.74
CA LEU A 319 -5.51 -6.47 -3.52
C LEU A 319 -4.63 -5.47 -2.77
N TYR A 320 -4.71 -4.19 -3.13
CA TYR A 320 -4.04 -3.11 -2.42
C TYR A 320 -4.46 -3.05 -0.95
N LYS A 321 -5.77 -3.06 -0.68
CA LYS A 321 -6.29 -3.00 0.69
C LYS A 321 -5.90 -4.23 1.49
N ARG A 322 -5.94 -5.42 0.90
CA ARG A 322 -5.48 -6.67 1.53
C ARG A 322 -4.04 -6.56 1.99
N LYS A 323 -3.13 -6.06 1.14
CA LYS A 323 -1.72 -5.81 1.52
C LYS A 323 -1.61 -4.76 2.61
N LEU A 324 -2.34 -3.65 2.47
CA LEU A 324 -2.33 -2.57 3.46
C LEU A 324 -2.78 -3.03 4.85
N VAL A 325 -3.80 -3.88 4.93
CA VAL A 325 -4.36 -4.36 6.20
C VAL A 325 -3.55 -5.54 6.74
N MET A 326 -3.34 -6.60 5.94
CA MET A 326 -2.77 -7.86 6.43
C MET A 326 -1.23 -7.90 6.46
N VAL A 327 -0.55 -7.04 5.70
CA VAL A 327 0.92 -6.96 5.71
C VAL A 327 1.35 -5.71 6.46
N ASN A 328 1.02 -4.52 5.93
CA ASN A 328 1.43 -3.27 6.55
C ASN A 328 0.76 -3.06 7.93
N GLY A 329 -0.51 -3.44 8.08
CA GLY A 329 -1.25 -3.37 9.34
C GLY A 329 -0.73 -4.35 10.38
N MET A 330 -0.46 -5.61 9.99
CA MET A 330 0.17 -6.58 10.89
C MET A 330 1.55 -6.11 11.35
N HIS A 331 2.35 -5.57 10.45
CA HIS A 331 3.68 -5.05 10.81
C HIS A 331 3.59 -3.91 11.83
N THR A 332 2.64 -2.99 11.64
CA THR A 332 2.34 -1.93 12.62
C THR A 332 1.84 -2.50 13.95
N THR A 333 1.02 -3.55 13.91
CA THR A 333 0.54 -4.25 15.11
C THR A 333 1.71 -4.82 15.91
N LEU A 334 2.63 -5.54 15.26
CA LEU A 334 3.83 -6.08 15.91
C LEU A 334 4.70 -4.97 16.54
N ALA A 335 4.85 -3.83 15.85
CA ALA A 335 5.59 -2.69 16.39
C ALA A 335 4.95 -2.12 17.67
N PHE A 336 3.64 -1.90 17.68
CA PHE A 336 2.96 -1.41 18.88
C PHE A 336 2.92 -2.46 20.01
N LEU A 337 2.71 -3.75 19.70
CA LEU A 337 2.79 -4.82 20.69
C LEU A 337 4.18 -4.87 21.34
N THR A 338 5.24 -4.73 20.55
CA THR A 338 6.63 -4.66 21.03
C THR A 338 6.84 -3.53 22.03
N LEU A 339 6.37 -2.31 21.69
CA LEU A 339 6.48 -1.15 22.57
C LEU A 339 5.69 -1.34 23.86
N VAL A 340 4.41 -1.72 23.75
CA VAL A 340 3.50 -1.90 24.88
C VAL A 340 3.99 -3.00 25.82
N TRP A 341 4.47 -4.12 25.28
CA TRP A 341 5.01 -5.20 26.08
C TRP A 341 6.27 -4.78 26.83
N ASN A 342 7.21 -4.13 26.15
CA ASN A 342 8.45 -3.64 26.77
C ASN A 342 8.16 -2.63 27.89
N GLU A 343 7.18 -1.75 27.70
CA GLU A 343 6.71 -0.83 28.75
C GLU A 343 6.14 -1.59 29.96
N MET A 344 5.26 -2.58 29.72
CA MET A 344 4.69 -3.42 30.78
C MET A 344 5.75 -4.16 31.60
N GLN A 345 6.79 -4.67 30.95
CA GLN A 345 7.88 -5.37 31.65
C GLN A 345 8.65 -4.44 32.59
N ARG A 346 8.82 -3.16 32.23
CA ARG A 346 9.49 -2.18 33.10
C ARG A 346 8.62 -1.80 34.29
N GLU A 347 7.34 -1.58 34.06
CA GLU A 347 6.37 -1.30 35.13
C GLU A 347 6.37 -2.41 36.20
N MET A 348 6.61 -3.66 35.79
CA MET A 348 6.70 -4.82 36.71
C MET A 348 8.11 -5.02 37.33
N GLY A 349 9.18 -4.58 36.66
CA GLY A 349 10.57 -4.87 37.02
C GLY A 349 11.20 -3.90 38.02
N SER A 350 10.85 -2.60 37.98
CA SER A 350 11.23 -1.58 38.97
C SER A 350 10.56 -0.23 38.64
N PRO A 351 9.83 0.42 39.57
CA PRO A 351 9.16 1.70 39.32
C PRO A 351 10.09 2.90 39.07
N ASP A 352 11.40 2.78 39.39
CA ASP A 352 12.34 3.90 39.39
C ASP A 352 13.01 4.17 38.02
N GLU A 353 12.87 3.26 37.05
CA GLU A 353 13.25 3.50 35.65
C GLU A 353 12.02 3.93 34.85
N VAL A 354 11.60 5.19 35.04
CA VAL A 354 10.62 5.83 34.16
C VAL A 354 11.12 5.71 32.73
N ALA A 355 10.38 4.94 31.92
CA ALA A 355 10.70 4.69 30.51
C ALA A 355 10.99 6.02 29.79
N GLY A 356 12.07 6.04 29.01
CA GLY A 356 12.43 7.19 28.21
C GLY A 356 11.30 7.59 27.25
N PHE A 357 11.16 8.90 27.02
CA PHE A 357 10.14 9.57 26.21
C PHE A 357 10.06 9.15 24.72
N ALA A 358 10.92 8.25 24.24
CA ALA A 358 11.09 7.98 22.82
C ALA A 358 10.41 6.67 22.39
N CYS A 359 9.92 6.64 21.15
CA CYS A 359 9.65 5.38 20.47
C CYS A 359 11.01 4.68 20.30
N GLU A 360 11.27 3.71 21.17
CA GLU A 360 12.55 3.01 21.19
C GLU A 360 12.73 2.20 19.91
N ASP A 361 13.98 2.02 19.50
CA ASP A 361 14.37 1.18 18.38
C ASP A 361 14.55 -0.26 18.88
N LEU A 362 13.43 -0.98 18.99
CA LEU A 362 13.36 -2.35 19.49
C LEU A 362 13.17 -3.30 18.32
N THR A 363 13.85 -4.45 18.36
CA THR A 363 13.56 -5.57 17.46
C THR A 363 12.11 -6.02 17.67
N LEU A 364 11.38 -6.18 16.57
CA LEU A 364 9.98 -6.54 16.61
C LEU A 364 9.79 -7.94 17.21
N MET A 365 8.84 -8.03 18.14
CA MET A 365 8.32 -9.32 18.58
C MET A 365 7.52 -9.94 17.44
N THR A 366 7.73 -11.24 17.26
CA THR A 366 7.08 -12.08 16.26
C THR A 366 6.38 -13.23 16.97
N GLN A 367 5.52 -13.96 16.26
CA GLN A 367 4.83 -15.11 16.86
C GLN A 367 5.82 -16.16 17.43
N SER A 368 7.05 -16.26 16.90
CA SER A 368 8.06 -17.20 17.37
C SER A 368 8.88 -16.72 18.57
N THR A 369 8.85 -15.42 18.87
CA THR A 369 9.65 -14.79 19.93
C THR A 369 8.80 -14.23 21.07
N ALA A 370 7.50 -14.04 20.83
CA ALA A 370 6.54 -13.55 21.80
C ALA A 370 6.21 -14.60 22.88
N PRO A 371 5.99 -14.18 24.14
CA PRO A 371 5.38 -15.01 25.18
C PRO A 371 3.98 -15.52 24.77
N ASP A 372 3.49 -16.59 25.41
CA ASP A 372 2.26 -17.28 25.00
C ASP A 372 1.02 -16.38 24.93
N ASP A 373 0.85 -15.49 25.91
CA ASP A 373 -0.26 -14.53 25.97
C ASP A 373 -0.17 -13.48 24.85
N VAL A 374 1.02 -12.97 24.59
CA VAL A 374 1.27 -12.04 23.48
C VAL A 374 1.15 -12.73 22.12
N SER A 375 1.60 -13.98 22.01
CA SER A 375 1.47 -14.81 20.79
C SER A 375 0.00 -15.04 20.45
N HIS A 376 -0.84 -15.26 21.45
CA HIS A 376 -2.29 -15.31 21.29
C HIS A 376 -2.85 -13.97 20.76
N ASP A 377 -2.45 -12.84 21.35
CA ASP A 377 -2.88 -11.51 20.89
C ASP A 377 -2.39 -11.22 19.45
N ILE A 378 -1.19 -11.68 19.07
CA ILE A 378 -0.67 -11.60 17.69
C ILE A 378 -1.58 -12.37 16.71
N TRP A 379 -2.01 -13.58 17.07
CA TRP A 379 -2.91 -14.38 16.25
C TRP A 379 -4.30 -13.75 16.16
N ALA A 380 -4.81 -13.24 17.28
CA ALA A 380 -6.08 -12.53 17.36
C ALA A 380 -6.11 -11.31 16.43
N TRP A 381 -5.04 -10.51 16.41
CA TRP A 381 -4.90 -9.38 15.49
C TRP A 381 -4.81 -9.78 14.02
N ALA A 382 -4.15 -10.91 13.72
CA ALA A 382 -4.14 -11.45 12.36
C ALA A 382 -5.57 -11.79 11.90
N MET A 383 -6.39 -12.39 12.77
CA MET A 383 -7.79 -12.67 12.47
C MET A 383 -8.64 -11.40 12.38
N ALA A 384 -8.41 -10.40 13.23
CA ALA A 384 -9.09 -9.10 13.14
C ALA A 384 -8.92 -8.45 11.76
N GLN A 385 -7.71 -8.53 11.22
CA GLN A 385 -7.38 -8.00 9.89
C GLN A 385 -8.05 -8.78 8.76
N VAL A 386 -8.10 -10.11 8.85
CA VAL A 386 -8.83 -10.93 7.86
C VAL A 386 -10.32 -10.63 7.92
N LEU A 387 -10.92 -10.59 9.13
CA LEU A 387 -12.32 -10.27 9.34
C LEU A 387 -12.66 -8.88 8.77
N SER A 388 -11.80 -7.88 8.97
CA SER A 388 -11.99 -6.54 8.40
C SER A 388 -12.03 -6.57 6.87
N ILE A 389 -11.17 -7.36 6.21
CA ILE A 389 -11.24 -7.56 4.75
C ILE A 389 -12.53 -8.27 4.34
N MET A 390 -12.94 -9.33 5.05
CA MET A 390 -14.18 -10.04 4.75
C MET A 390 -15.42 -9.16 4.96
N TRP A 391 -15.40 -8.28 5.96
CA TRP A 391 -16.51 -7.39 6.32
C TRP A 391 -16.88 -6.40 5.23
N GLU A 392 -15.87 -5.93 4.50
CA GLU A 392 -16.04 -4.87 3.53
C GLU A 392 -16.30 -5.39 2.11
N ASN A 393 -16.20 -6.71 1.89
CA ASN A 393 -16.19 -7.30 0.55
C ASN A 393 -17.21 -8.43 0.42
N ASP A 394 -17.76 -8.58 -0.79
CA ASP A 394 -18.67 -9.67 -1.11
C ASP A 394 -17.91 -11.01 -1.21
N GLU A 395 -18.51 -12.08 -0.66
CA GLU A 395 -17.90 -13.42 -0.63
C GLU A 395 -17.50 -13.93 -2.03
N ARG A 396 -18.35 -13.75 -3.04
CA ARG A 396 -18.07 -14.23 -4.40
C ARG A 396 -16.97 -13.41 -5.05
N PHE A 397 -16.95 -12.11 -4.77
CA PHE A 397 -15.87 -11.24 -5.24
C PHE A 397 -14.52 -11.68 -4.66
N MET A 398 -14.46 -11.99 -3.36
CA MET A 398 -13.24 -12.51 -2.73
C MET A 398 -12.82 -13.88 -3.27
N GLN A 399 -13.77 -14.80 -3.49
CA GLN A 399 -13.50 -16.10 -4.12
C GLN A 399 -12.85 -15.94 -5.49
N THR A 400 -13.39 -15.08 -6.35
CA THR A 400 -12.80 -14.76 -7.66
C THR A 400 -11.41 -14.14 -7.51
N ALA A 401 -11.24 -13.19 -6.59
CA ALA A 401 -9.96 -12.52 -6.34
C ALA A 401 -8.84 -13.47 -5.90
N HIS A 402 -9.21 -14.51 -5.15
CA HIS A 402 -8.31 -15.53 -4.66
C HIS A 402 -8.19 -16.74 -5.60
N GLY A 403 -9.02 -16.82 -6.65
CA GLY A 403 -9.02 -17.95 -7.58
C GLY A 403 -9.50 -19.27 -6.92
N VAL A 404 -10.36 -19.19 -5.92
CA VAL A 404 -10.86 -20.33 -5.14
C VAL A 404 -12.38 -20.46 -5.25
N GLU A 405 -12.90 -21.67 -5.09
CA GLU A 405 -14.34 -21.95 -5.13
C GLU A 405 -14.86 -22.39 -3.75
N GLY A 406 -15.84 -21.66 -3.23
CA GLY A 406 -16.53 -21.99 -1.98
C GLY A 406 -15.92 -21.38 -0.71
N ASN A 407 -16.75 -21.27 0.34
CA ASN A 407 -16.40 -20.55 1.57
C ASN A 407 -15.25 -21.22 2.33
N GLN A 408 -15.18 -22.56 2.37
CA GLN A 408 -14.08 -23.25 3.05
C GLN A 408 -12.73 -23.00 2.36
N ALA A 409 -12.68 -23.08 1.02
CA ALA A 409 -11.44 -22.83 0.29
C ALA A 409 -10.97 -21.37 0.47
N LEU A 410 -11.90 -20.42 0.53
CA LEU A 410 -11.59 -19.02 0.83
C LEU A 410 -11.04 -18.85 2.26
N VAL A 411 -11.64 -19.50 3.25
CA VAL A 411 -11.16 -19.50 4.63
C VAL A 411 -9.75 -20.09 4.73
N ASP A 412 -9.53 -21.26 4.11
CA ASP A 412 -8.24 -21.93 4.13
C ASP A 412 -7.14 -21.06 3.51
N ASP A 413 -7.44 -20.39 2.39
CA ASP A 413 -6.51 -19.49 1.72
C ASP A 413 -6.18 -18.25 2.58
N PHE A 414 -7.17 -17.61 3.19
CA PHE A 414 -6.91 -16.49 4.11
C PHE A 414 -6.07 -16.89 5.32
N LEU A 415 -6.32 -18.07 5.90
CA LEU A 415 -5.52 -18.59 7.01
C LEU A 415 -4.10 -18.93 6.56
N GLU A 416 -3.92 -19.46 5.35
CA GLU A 416 -2.60 -19.69 4.77
C GLU A 416 -1.84 -18.37 4.58
N ILE A 417 -2.49 -17.34 4.04
CA ILE A 417 -1.91 -16.00 3.88
C ILE A 417 -1.52 -15.41 5.23
N ALA A 418 -2.41 -15.47 6.24
CA ALA A 418 -2.11 -14.96 7.58
C ALA A 418 -0.89 -15.66 8.19
N LYS A 419 -0.84 -17.00 8.11
CA LYS A 419 0.30 -17.80 8.58
C LYS A 419 1.58 -17.52 7.78
N LEU A 420 1.46 -17.31 6.48
CA LEU A 420 2.58 -16.93 5.63
C LEU A 420 3.16 -15.58 6.06
N ASN A 421 2.31 -14.58 6.28
CA ASN A 421 2.76 -13.27 6.76
C ASN A 421 3.47 -13.37 8.12
N GLN A 422 2.97 -14.18 9.07
CA GLN A 422 3.68 -14.42 10.33
C GLN A 422 5.08 -15.01 10.12
N ARG A 423 5.22 -15.98 9.21
CA ARG A 423 6.54 -16.54 8.84
C ARG A 423 7.44 -15.48 8.18
N ARG A 424 6.88 -14.64 7.32
CA ARG A 424 7.61 -13.54 6.65
C ARG A 424 8.19 -12.56 7.68
N PHE A 425 7.39 -12.13 8.66
CA PHE A 425 7.86 -11.24 9.73
C PHE A 425 8.91 -11.88 10.65
N ALA A 426 8.87 -13.21 10.83
CA ALA A 426 9.88 -13.94 11.59
C ALA A 426 11.18 -14.22 10.81
N SER A 427 11.21 -14.00 9.50
CA SER A 427 12.36 -14.36 8.64
C SER A 427 13.51 -13.36 8.70
N LEU A 428 13.25 -12.11 9.11
CA LEU A 428 14.23 -11.03 9.15
C LEU A 428 13.99 -10.16 10.38
N ASP A 429 15.08 -9.75 11.03
CA ASP A 429 15.01 -8.79 12.14
C ASP A 429 14.63 -7.41 11.60
N ASP A 430 13.54 -6.88 12.12
CA ASP A 430 13.09 -5.52 11.86
C ASP A 430 12.83 -4.77 13.16
N THR A 431 12.65 -3.45 13.09
CA THR A 431 12.53 -2.60 14.27
C THR A 431 11.30 -1.69 14.27
N THR A 432 10.84 -1.39 15.49
CA THR A 432 9.78 -0.42 15.77
C THR A 432 10.04 0.94 15.12
N ALA A 433 11.29 1.45 15.18
CA ALA A 433 11.64 2.75 14.61
C ALA A 433 11.47 2.76 13.08
N ARG A 434 11.85 1.68 12.39
CA ARG A 434 11.68 1.58 10.94
C ARG A 434 10.20 1.50 10.55
N VAL A 435 9.42 0.66 11.23
CA VAL A 435 7.99 0.44 10.92
C VAL A 435 7.15 1.68 11.21
N LEU A 436 7.43 2.37 12.31
CA LEU A 436 6.68 3.52 12.78
C LEU A 436 7.27 4.86 12.28
N GLY A 437 8.40 4.86 11.58
CA GLY A 437 9.09 6.07 11.10
C GLY A 437 8.30 6.96 10.14
N GLY A 438 7.12 6.53 9.68
CA GLY A 438 6.17 7.37 8.93
C GLY A 438 5.22 8.21 9.80
N GLY A 439 5.51 8.32 11.10
CA GLY A 439 4.68 8.97 12.11
C GLY A 439 3.92 7.95 12.94
N VAL A 440 4.17 7.91 14.25
CA VAL A 440 3.55 6.93 15.16
C VAL A 440 2.04 7.15 15.22
N SER A 441 1.61 8.42 15.31
CA SER A 441 0.21 8.85 15.30
C SER A 441 -0.50 8.43 14.02
N ASN A 442 0.10 8.69 12.86
CA ASN A 442 -0.41 8.28 11.55
C ASN A 442 -0.60 6.76 11.46
N ARG A 443 0.32 5.97 12.01
CA ARG A 443 0.23 4.50 12.00
C ARG A 443 -0.84 4.00 12.97
N TYR A 444 -0.95 4.60 14.15
CA TYR A 444 -1.99 4.29 15.12
C TYR A 444 -3.39 4.57 14.56
N MET A 445 -3.65 5.81 14.13
CA MET A 445 -4.96 6.25 13.62
C MET A 445 -5.31 5.62 12.28
N GLY A 446 -4.33 5.37 11.41
CA GLY A 446 -4.56 4.83 10.07
C GLY A 446 -4.61 3.31 9.99
N ARG A 447 -4.17 2.57 11.03
CA ARG A 447 -4.03 1.10 10.95
C ARG A 447 -4.53 0.32 12.16
N LEU A 448 -4.45 0.85 13.39
CA LEU A 448 -4.94 0.12 14.57
C LEU A 448 -6.40 0.46 14.87
N VAL A 449 -6.71 1.75 15.03
CA VAL A 449 -8.07 2.21 15.39
C VAL A 449 -9.14 1.72 14.41
N PRO A 450 -8.95 1.79 13.07
CA PRO A 450 -9.99 1.34 12.14
C PRO A 450 -10.29 -0.16 12.24
N ILE A 451 -9.30 -0.98 12.63
CA ILE A 451 -9.49 -2.41 12.83
C ILE A 451 -10.28 -2.66 14.11
N GLN A 452 -9.97 -1.98 15.21
CA GLN A 452 -10.73 -2.09 16.45
C GLN A 452 -12.20 -1.68 16.25
N GLU A 453 -12.45 -0.53 15.62
CA GLU A 453 -13.80 -0.07 15.31
C GLU A 453 -14.56 -1.09 14.44
N CYS A 454 -13.89 -1.66 13.44
CA CYS A 454 -14.44 -2.72 12.62
C CYS A 454 -14.78 -3.97 13.44
N MET A 455 -13.92 -4.38 14.37
CA MET A 455 -14.15 -5.57 15.20
C MET A 455 -15.34 -5.41 16.14
N HIS A 456 -15.57 -4.22 16.71
CA HIS A 456 -16.80 -3.97 17.47
C HIS A 456 -18.06 -4.09 16.61
N ALA A 457 -18.01 -3.59 15.36
CA ALA A 457 -19.13 -3.74 14.43
C ALA A 457 -19.37 -5.21 14.06
N VAL A 458 -18.30 -5.96 13.76
CA VAL A 458 -18.34 -7.40 13.47
C VAL A 458 -18.92 -8.19 14.65
N GLN A 459 -18.45 -7.93 15.87
CA GLN A 459 -18.91 -8.59 17.10
C GLN A 459 -20.41 -8.34 17.33
N SER A 460 -20.89 -7.10 17.13
CA SER A 460 -22.31 -6.76 17.31
C SER A 460 -23.25 -7.54 16.38
N MET A 461 -22.73 -8.11 15.30
CA MET A 461 -23.50 -8.90 14.33
C MET A 461 -23.22 -10.40 14.41
N SER A 462 -22.31 -10.81 15.28
CA SER A 462 -21.89 -12.22 15.40
C SER A 462 -22.99 -13.13 15.94
N GLU A 463 -23.92 -12.60 16.74
CA GLU A 463 -25.08 -13.34 17.25
C GLU A 463 -26.03 -13.83 16.14
N ASP A 464 -26.05 -13.13 15.01
CA ASP A 464 -26.92 -13.44 13.86
C ASP A 464 -26.24 -14.36 12.81
N TRP A 465 -24.99 -14.77 13.05
CA TRP A 465 -24.25 -15.61 12.11
C TRP A 465 -24.85 -17.00 11.98
N LYS A 466 -24.93 -17.45 10.74
CA LYS A 466 -25.32 -18.83 10.42
C LYS A 466 -24.08 -19.72 10.45
N GLU A 467 -24.30 -21.03 10.57
CA GLU A 467 -23.22 -22.03 10.58
C GLU A 467 -22.34 -21.98 9.31
N ASN A 468 -22.89 -21.53 8.17
CA ASN A 468 -22.18 -21.40 6.91
C ASN A 468 -21.70 -19.98 6.60
N ASP A 469 -21.77 -19.06 7.56
CA ASP A 469 -21.24 -17.71 7.42
C ASP A 469 -19.71 -17.75 7.34
N VAL A 470 -19.13 -17.09 6.33
CA VAL A 470 -17.69 -17.19 6.07
C VAL A 470 -16.83 -16.69 7.23
N MET A 471 -17.30 -15.68 7.98
CA MET A 471 -16.56 -15.12 9.12
C MET A 471 -16.59 -16.07 10.32
N LYS A 472 -17.76 -16.69 10.56
CA LYS A 472 -17.88 -17.72 11.57
C LYS A 472 -16.98 -18.92 11.25
N MET A 473 -17.02 -19.38 10.00
CA MET A 473 -16.17 -20.48 9.54
C MET A 473 -14.68 -20.15 9.69
N LEU A 474 -14.27 -18.91 9.42
CA LEU A 474 -12.90 -18.45 9.64
C LEU A 474 -12.49 -18.61 11.11
N LEU A 475 -13.26 -18.07 12.04
CA LEU A 475 -12.97 -18.12 13.47
C LEU A 475 -12.95 -19.56 14.02
N ASP A 476 -13.95 -20.37 13.65
CA ASP A 476 -14.04 -21.77 14.03
C ASP A 476 -12.81 -22.56 13.51
N THR A 477 -12.37 -22.29 12.27
CA THR A 477 -11.17 -22.94 11.69
C THR A 477 -9.86 -22.40 12.27
N ALA A 478 -9.82 -21.12 12.65
CA ALA A 478 -8.69 -20.47 13.30
C ALA A 478 -8.52 -20.86 14.77
N GLY A 479 -9.57 -21.42 15.38
CA GLY A 479 -9.59 -21.84 16.78
C GLY A 479 -9.58 -20.66 17.76
N ILE A 480 -10.27 -19.57 17.42
CA ILE A 480 -10.34 -18.36 18.26
C ILE A 480 -11.76 -17.77 18.24
N GLU A 481 -12.22 -17.28 19.39
CA GLU A 481 -13.54 -16.67 19.53
C GLU A 481 -13.50 -15.17 19.19
N ILE A 482 -14.64 -14.61 18.76
CA ILE A 482 -14.73 -13.18 18.41
C ILE A 482 -14.43 -12.27 19.62
N ASP A 483 -14.81 -12.70 20.83
CA ASP A 483 -14.56 -11.94 22.07
C ASP A 483 -13.07 -11.82 22.37
N ASP A 484 -12.29 -12.87 22.07
CA ASP A 484 -10.84 -12.85 22.20
C ASP A 484 -10.19 -11.88 21.20
N VAL A 485 -10.71 -11.86 19.97
CA VAL A 485 -10.27 -10.92 18.92
C VAL A 485 -10.52 -9.47 19.33
N VAL A 486 -11.73 -9.15 19.77
CA VAL A 486 -12.09 -7.79 20.24
C VAL A 486 -11.26 -7.41 21.47
N SER A 487 -11.09 -8.33 22.42
CA SER A 487 -10.28 -8.09 23.63
C SER A 487 -8.83 -7.76 23.28
N ALA A 488 -8.21 -8.49 22.35
CA ALA A 488 -6.85 -8.20 21.90
C ALA A 488 -6.75 -6.84 21.20
N CYS A 489 -7.75 -6.46 20.41
CA CYS A 489 -7.82 -5.13 19.79
C CYS A 489 -7.91 -4.01 20.84
N ASP A 490 -8.83 -4.13 21.80
CA ASP A 490 -9.04 -3.14 22.86
C ASP A 490 -7.81 -2.93 23.73
N LYS A 491 -7.17 -4.03 24.14
CA LYS A 491 -5.94 -3.99 24.95
C LYS A 491 -4.83 -3.21 24.24
N LEU A 492 -4.58 -3.55 22.97
CA LEU A 492 -3.49 -2.91 22.23
C LEU A 492 -3.81 -1.45 21.94
N VAL A 493 -4.99 -1.13 21.40
CA VAL A 493 -5.35 0.24 21.06
C VAL A 493 -5.36 1.13 22.30
N GLY A 494 -5.99 0.67 23.39
CA GLY A 494 -6.06 1.42 24.65
C GLY A 494 -4.69 1.76 25.24
N ARG A 495 -3.71 0.85 25.16
CA ARG A 495 -2.34 1.11 25.63
C ARG A 495 -1.51 1.92 24.63
N ALA A 496 -1.63 1.62 23.33
CA ALA A 496 -0.86 2.27 22.27
C ALA A 496 -1.18 3.76 22.09
N TRP A 497 -2.38 4.21 22.51
CA TRP A 497 -2.81 5.62 22.48
C TRP A 497 -1.77 6.60 23.04
N ARG A 498 -1.04 6.21 24.10
CA ARG A 498 -0.03 7.10 24.72
C ARG A 498 1.11 7.44 23.77
N TYR A 499 1.52 6.51 22.91
CA TYR A 499 2.54 6.75 21.89
C TYR A 499 2.02 7.69 20.80
N CYS A 500 0.76 7.56 20.39
CA CYS A 500 0.10 8.45 19.43
C CYS A 500 0.09 9.90 19.95
N ARG A 501 -0.41 10.10 21.17
CA ARG A 501 -0.50 11.43 21.79
C ARG A 501 0.87 12.08 21.96
N ARG A 502 1.89 11.29 22.30
CA ARG A 502 3.27 11.78 22.42
C ARG A 502 3.83 12.25 21.07
N ASP A 503 3.62 11.46 20.02
CA ASP A 503 4.04 11.79 18.65
C ASP A 503 3.39 13.08 18.16
N GLU A 504 2.08 13.26 18.37
CA GLU A 504 1.36 14.50 18.02
C GLU A 504 1.96 15.74 18.70
N VAL A 505 2.28 15.63 20.00
CA VAL A 505 2.90 16.73 20.75
C VAL A 505 4.30 17.03 20.22
N LEU A 506 5.09 16.00 19.88
CA LEU A 506 6.42 16.16 19.31
C LEU A 506 6.38 16.79 17.91
N SER A 507 5.47 16.34 17.04
CA SER A 507 5.28 16.95 15.72
C SER A 507 4.85 18.42 15.83
N ALA A 508 3.87 18.73 16.70
CA ALA A 508 3.46 20.12 16.94
C ALA A 508 4.60 20.99 17.49
N LEU A 509 5.49 20.42 18.31
CA LEU A 509 6.70 21.05 18.82
C LEU A 509 7.71 21.36 17.72
N GLU A 510 7.94 20.41 16.82
CA GLU A 510 8.84 20.55 15.67
C GLU A 510 8.34 21.61 14.71
N GLU A 511 7.05 21.56 14.34
CA GLU A 511 6.40 22.56 13.49
C GLU A 511 6.48 23.97 14.11
N SER A 512 6.15 24.09 15.39
CA SER A 512 6.29 25.35 16.12
C SER A 512 7.74 25.84 16.17
N GLY A 513 8.69 24.91 16.29
CA GLY A 513 10.11 25.20 16.30
C GLY A 513 10.64 25.72 14.95
N GLU A 514 10.21 25.11 13.85
CA GLU A 514 10.53 25.56 12.49
C GLU A 514 9.91 26.94 12.20
N LEU A 515 8.66 27.17 12.60
CA LEU A 515 8.00 28.48 12.49
C LEU A 515 8.74 29.56 13.29
N LEU A 516 9.20 29.25 14.51
CA LEU A 516 9.95 30.18 15.35
C LEU A 516 11.38 30.45 14.85
N LYS A 517 12.04 29.45 14.24
CA LYS A 517 13.32 29.64 13.55
C LYS A 517 13.17 30.59 12.36
N LEU A 518 12.11 30.43 11.57
CA LEU A 518 11.77 31.33 10.47
C LEU A 518 11.46 32.76 10.96
N ALA A 519 10.90 32.89 12.18
CA ALA A 519 10.58 34.17 12.80
C ALA A 519 11.73 34.81 13.64
N GLY A 520 12.91 34.19 13.74
CA GLY A 520 14.08 34.73 14.45
C GLY A 520 14.00 34.73 15.99
N GLY A 521 13.08 33.95 16.59
CA GLY A 521 12.75 34.00 18.02
C GLY A 521 13.45 32.95 18.91
N ALA A 522 14.78 33.03 19.09
CA ALA A 522 15.53 32.01 19.86
C ALA A 522 15.13 31.91 21.36
N VAL A 523 14.76 33.02 22.00
CA VAL A 523 14.38 33.05 23.44
C VAL A 523 12.96 32.52 23.67
N VAL A 524 12.06 32.73 22.70
CA VAL A 524 10.68 32.21 22.73
C VAL A 524 10.68 30.69 22.54
N LEU A 525 11.60 30.18 21.73
CA LEU A 525 11.75 28.75 21.44
C LEU A 525 11.99 27.90 22.70
N GLU A 526 12.90 28.31 23.58
CA GLU A 526 13.23 27.53 24.78
C GLU A 526 12.13 27.58 25.85
N ALA A 527 11.43 28.70 26.00
CA ALA A 527 10.26 28.81 26.89
C ALA A 527 9.07 27.98 26.38
N THR A 528 8.80 27.99 25.07
CA THR A 528 7.74 27.20 24.43
C THR A 528 8.03 25.70 24.51
N LYS A 529 9.29 25.29 24.26
CA LYS A 529 9.72 23.89 24.45
C LYS A 529 9.56 23.43 25.90
N ALA A 530 9.90 24.25 26.88
CA ALA A 530 9.74 23.91 28.29
C ALA A 530 8.26 23.76 28.69
N ASN A 531 7.39 24.66 28.21
CA ASN A 531 5.95 24.60 28.46
C ASN A 531 5.27 23.39 27.81
N LEU A 532 5.64 23.05 26.58
CA LEU A 532 5.10 21.89 25.87
C LEU A 532 5.65 20.56 26.39
N LYS A 533 6.92 20.51 26.86
CA LYS A 533 7.43 19.36 27.63
C LYS A 533 6.67 19.16 28.95
N SER A 534 6.40 20.25 29.66
CA SER A 534 5.59 20.24 30.89
C SER A 534 4.14 19.78 30.59
N LEU A 535 3.56 20.21 29.47
CA LEU A 535 2.26 19.73 29.00
C LEU A 535 2.30 18.23 28.69
N ALA A 536 3.30 17.75 27.95
CA ALA A 536 3.46 16.33 27.65
C ALA A 536 3.54 15.47 28.93
N ILE A 537 4.28 15.94 29.95
CA ILE A 537 4.36 15.27 31.27
C ILE A 537 2.99 15.24 31.96
N ARG A 538 2.27 16.37 32.01
CA ARG A 538 0.93 16.43 32.63
C ARG A 538 -0.10 15.57 31.93
N LEU A 539 -0.05 15.49 30.61
CA LEU A 539 -0.94 14.64 29.82
C LEU A 539 -0.69 13.14 30.06
N ASP A 540 0.53 12.77 30.46
CA ASP A 540 0.88 11.42 30.87
C ASP A 540 0.33 11.08 32.27
N GLU A 541 0.40 12.02 33.21
CA GLU A 541 -0.21 11.91 34.55
C GLU A 541 -1.74 11.74 34.44
N GLU A 542 -2.41 12.43 33.51
CA GLU A 542 -3.84 12.24 33.23
C GLU A 542 -4.14 10.89 32.55
N ALA A 543 -3.24 10.38 31.71
CA ALA A 543 -3.41 9.11 31.01
C ALA A 543 -3.21 7.86 31.89
N GLN A 544 -2.62 8.02 33.09
CA GLN A 544 -2.48 6.96 34.09
C GLN A 544 -3.76 6.68 34.89
N GLY A 545 -4.81 7.51 34.76
CA GLY A 545 -6.14 7.20 35.26
C GLY A 545 -6.87 6.17 34.36
N PRO A 546 -7.83 5.39 34.90
CA PRO A 546 -8.68 4.55 34.06
C PRO A 546 -9.44 5.44 33.07
N VAL A 547 -9.06 5.38 31.80
CA VAL A 547 -9.82 6.02 30.72
C VAL A 547 -11.09 5.21 30.54
N SER A 548 -12.15 5.61 31.23
CA SER A 548 -13.50 5.30 30.78
C SER A 548 -13.67 6.01 29.45
N LEU A 549 -13.54 5.28 28.33
CA LEU A 549 -13.93 5.77 26.99
C LEU A 549 -15.42 6.14 26.92
N LEU A 550 -16.17 5.87 27.98
CA LEU A 550 -17.48 6.44 28.27
C LEU A 550 -17.32 7.54 29.32
N SER A 551 -16.87 8.72 28.90
CA SER A 551 -17.32 9.92 29.60
C SER A 551 -18.66 10.27 28.94
N ASP A 552 -19.75 10.26 29.69
CA ASP A 552 -21.11 10.66 29.25
C ASP A 552 -21.19 12.11 28.73
N LYS A 553 -20.05 12.77 28.52
CA LYS A 553 -19.94 14.09 27.92
C LYS A 553 -19.77 13.92 26.42
N VAL A 554 -20.90 13.94 25.72
CA VAL A 554 -20.94 14.16 24.28
C VAL A 554 -20.34 15.54 24.01
N ALA A 555 -19.23 15.58 23.27
CA ALA A 555 -18.66 16.82 22.75
C ALA A 555 -18.86 16.86 21.23
N VAL A 556 -19.43 17.97 20.74
CA VAL A 556 -19.63 18.23 19.31
C VAL A 556 -18.61 19.30 18.92
N LEU A 557 -17.66 18.93 18.07
CA LEU A 557 -16.67 19.87 17.52
C LEU A 557 -17.18 20.36 16.16
N PHE A 558 -17.30 21.67 16.01
CA PHE A 558 -17.57 22.30 14.73
C PHE A 558 -16.25 22.83 14.16
N ASP A 559 -15.88 22.35 12.97
CA ASP A 559 -14.79 22.90 12.19
C ASP A 559 -15.39 23.85 11.13
N PHE A 560 -15.13 25.15 11.29
CA PHE A 560 -15.53 26.16 10.31
C PHE A 560 -14.24 26.73 9.70
N ASP A 561 -14.04 26.51 8.40
CA ASP A 561 -12.89 27.05 7.67
C ASP A 561 -13.05 28.57 7.51
N GLY A 562 -12.44 29.30 8.43
CA GLY A 562 -12.58 30.75 8.55
C GLY A 562 -12.40 31.50 7.24
N THR A 563 -13.52 31.89 6.61
CA THR A 563 -13.56 33.00 5.66
C THR A 563 -14.89 33.75 5.78
N LEU A 564 -14.76 35.02 6.22
CA LEU A 564 -15.75 36.11 6.26
C LEU A 564 -16.44 36.34 7.62
N ALA A 565 -15.80 37.23 8.40
CA ALA A 565 -16.35 38.18 9.38
C ALA A 565 -17.51 37.72 10.28
N ASP A 566 -17.27 37.62 11.60
CA ASP A 566 -18.22 37.63 12.75
C ASP A 566 -19.55 36.85 12.62
N THR A 567 -19.67 35.97 11.62
CA THR A 567 -20.84 35.11 11.39
C THR A 567 -20.71 33.77 12.11
N GLU A 568 -19.52 33.45 12.63
CA GLU A 568 -19.22 32.22 13.36
C GLU A 568 -20.11 32.05 14.58
N VAL A 569 -20.33 33.11 15.38
CA VAL A 569 -21.16 33.03 16.59
C VAL A 569 -22.62 32.71 16.25
N VAL A 570 -23.18 33.35 15.23
CA VAL A 570 -24.57 33.11 14.80
C VAL A 570 -24.70 31.73 14.13
N ALA A 571 -23.70 31.30 13.35
CA ALA A 571 -23.68 29.98 12.74
C ALA A 571 -23.56 28.86 13.79
N MET A 572 -22.73 29.07 14.83
CA MET A 572 -22.60 28.17 15.97
C MET A 572 -23.91 28.08 16.76
N GLU A 573 -24.58 29.20 17.00
CA GLU A 573 -25.84 29.23 17.73
C GLU A 573 -26.96 28.50 16.95
N VAL A 574 -27.06 28.73 15.63
CA VAL A 574 -28.02 28.02 14.78
C VAL A 574 -27.72 26.52 14.72
N ALA A 575 -26.45 26.14 14.54
CA ALA A 575 -26.04 24.74 14.48
C ALA A 575 -26.30 24.02 15.80
N TYR A 576 -26.02 24.68 16.94
CA TYR A 576 -26.34 24.18 18.27
C TYR A 576 -27.84 23.91 18.41
N TRP A 577 -28.71 24.91 18.15
CA TRP A 577 -30.16 24.74 18.30
C TRP A 577 -30.78 23.72 17.33
N GLN A 578 -30.16 23.46 16.18
CA GLN A 578 -30.59 22.39 15.29
C GLN A 578 -30.23 20.99 15.78
N LEU A 579 -29.15 20.85 16.56
CA LEU A 579 -28.68 19.56 17.09
C LEU A 579 -29.26 19.22 18.46
N VAL A 580 -29.60 20.22 19.28
CA VAL A 580 -30.16 20.05 20.64
C VAL A 580 -31.33 19.05 20.71
N PRO A 581 -32.34 19.06 19.80
CA PRO A 581 -33.45 18.10 19.84
C PRO A 581 -33.02 16.63 19.68
N TYR A 582 -31.81 16.37 19.21
CA TYR A 582 -31.25 15.04 19.00
C TYR A 582 -30.25 14.64 20.09
N MET A 583 -30.05 15.49 21.12
CA MET A 583 -29.09 15.28 22.21
C MET A 583 -29.80 15.39 23.57
N PRO A 584 -30.36 14.27 24.08
CA PRO A 584 -31.10 14.28 25.35
C PRO A 584 -30.20 14.74 26.52
N GLY A 585 -30.60 15.80 27.21
CA GLY A 585 -29.91 16.31 28.42
C GLY A 585 -29.08 17.59 28.24
N VAL A 586 -28.98 18.13 27.03
CA VAL A 586 -28.22 19.38 26.74
C VAL A 586 -29.05 20.66 26.95
N GLU A 587 -30.36 20.53 27.18
CA GLU A 587 -31.31 21.65 27.29
C GLU A 587 -31.18 22.50 28.57
N ALA A 588 -30.29 22.14 29.51
CA ALA A 588 -30.19 22.75 30.84
C ALA A 588 -28.85 23.45 31.14
N MET A 589 -28.01 23.72 30.12
CA MET A 589 -26.74 24.45 30.26
C MET A 589 -26.86 25.94 29.93
#